data_AF-A0A2S0WNF8-F1
#
_entry.id   AF-A0A2S0WNF8-F1
#
_cell.length_a   1.000
_cell.length_b   1.000
_cell.length_c   1.000
_cell.angle_alpha   90.00
_cell.angle_beta   90.00
_cell.angle_gamma   90.00
#
_symmetry.space_group_name_H-M   'P 1'
#
loop_
_entity.id
_entity.type
_entity.pdbx_description
1 polymer ?
#
loop_
_entity_poly.entity_id
_entity_poly.type
_entity_poly.pdbx_seq_one_letter_code
_entity_poly.pdbx_strand_id
1 'polypeptide(L)'
;MMESLIFRVLDAQVIHGRADETAISDERGTTSFAQLLHESASLGAGLHHMGIEVGTRVVVDLPARRDLVVAVLALARIGAVPADTADFRLVGSPPVLHAPATEVTWEVLDRAGRVEPHPAPASDPDGYEDLMRAAYGEILATLEAGGTIA
;
A
#
# COMPACT_ATOMS: atom_id res chain seq x y z
N MET A 1 13.91 12.10 -14.92
CA MET A 1 12.97 10.97 -14.86
C MET A 1 11.82 11.38 -13.98
N MET A 2 10.59 11.01 -14.33
CA MET A 2 9.45 11.21 -13.44
C MET A 2 9.52 10.12 -12.36
N GLU A 3 9.66 10.50 -11.10
CA GLU A 3 9.64 9.55 -9.97
C GLU A 3 8.27 8.88 -9.89
N SER A 4 8.16 7.69 -9.30
CA SER A 4 6.86 7.06 -9.07
C SER A 4 6.03 7.81 -8.01
N LEU A 5 4.71 7.69 -8.12
CA LEU A 5 3.72 8.22 -7.20
C LEU A 5 4.03 7.78 -5.77
N ILE A 6 4.23 6.48 -5.57
CA ILE A 6 4.44 5.92 -4.23
C ILE A 6 5.75 6.41 -3.60
N PHE A 7 6.80 6.62 -4.41
CA PHE A 7 8.03 7.22 -3.93
C PHE A 7 7.78 8.63 -3.38
N ARG A 8 7.07 9.49 -4.12
CA ARG A 8 6.76 10.86 -3.67
C ARG A 8 5.84 10.89 -2.44
N VAL A 9 4.85 10.01 -2.42
CA VAL A 9 3.84 9.93 -1.35
C VAL A 9 4.45 9.49 -0.03
N LEU A 10 5.40 8.56 -0.04
CA LEU A 10 5.87 7.91 1.19
C LEU A 10 7.40 7.92 1.36
N ASP A 11 8.15 7.35 0.43
CA ASP A 11 9.61 7.21 0.55
C ASP A 11 10.31 8.57 0.67
N ALA A 12 9.88 9.55 -0.11
CA ALA A 12 10.37 10.92 -0.07
C ALA A 12 10.13 11.58 1.30
N GLN A 13 9.03 11.28 1.98
CA GLN A 13 8.74 11.84 3.32
C GLN A 13 9.80 11.37 4.33
N VAL A 14 10.14 10.08 4.29
CA VAL A 14 11.18 9.49 5.15
C VAL A 14 12.55 10.06 4.81
N ILE A 15 12.90 10.13 3.52
CA ILE A 15 14.19 10.68 3.04
C ILE A 15 14.36 12.16 3.46
N HIS A 16 13.29 12.95 3.43
CA HIS A 16 13.30 14.36 3.82
C HIS A 16 13.19 14.58 5.35
N GLY A 17 13.38 13.54 6.15
CA GLY A 17 13.55 13.66 7.61
C GLY A 17 12.27 13.48 8.43
N ARG A 18 11.17 13.05 7.82
CA ARG A 18 9.87 12.88 8.50
C ARG A 18 9.63 11.46 9.03
N ALA A 19 10.70 10.66 9.12
CA ALA A 19 10.66 9.25 9.49
C ALA A 19 9.89 8.97 10.80
N ASP A 20 10.11 9.83 11.82
CA ASP A 20 9.50 9.71 13.15
C ASP A 20 8.17 10.47 13.30
N GLU A 21 7.75 11.22 12.28
CA GLU A 21 6.47 11.93 12.30
C GLU A 21 5.29 10.97 12.10
N THR A 22 4.15 11.27 12.72
CA THR A 22 2.94 10.44 12.67
C THR A 22 2.29 10.52 11.28
N ALA A 23 2.20 9.38 10.60
CA ALA A 23 1.49 9.22 9.33
C ALA A 23 0.03 8.75 9.53
N ILE A 24 -0.22 7.92 10.54
CA ILE A 24 -1.57 7.42 10.88
C ILE A 24 -1.79 7.56 12.39
N SER A 25 -2.98 7.98 12.80
CA SER A 25 -3.42 8.03 14.18
C SER A 25 -4.85 7.52 14.31
N ASP A 26 -5.05 6.38 14.95
CA ASP A 26 -6.36 5.76 15.17
C ASP A 26 -6.50 5.19 16.60
N GLU A 27 -7.55 4.43 16.87
CA GLU A 27 -7.76 3.78 18.17
C GLU A 27 -6.69 2.72 18.52
N ARG A 28 -5.92 2.24 17.53
CA ARG A 28 -4.80 1.31 17.71
C ARG A 28 -3.50 2.06 18.03
N GLY A 29 -3.52 3.40 18.07
CA GLY A 29 -2.40 4.26 18.38
C GLY A 29 -1.86 4.98 17.14
N THR A 30 -0.56 5.28 17.14
CA THR A 30 0.10 6.00 16.06
C THR A 30 1.03 5.09 15.25
N THR A 31 1.16 5.38 13.96
CA THR A 31 2.16 4.79 13.05
C THR A 31 2.95 5.92 12.41
N SER A 32 4.28 5.87 12.49
CA SER A 32 5.15 6.86 11.86
C SER A 32 5.31 6.64 10.35
N PHE A 33 5.83 7.62 9.61
CA PHE A 33 6.14 7.44 8.18
C PHE A 33 7.12 6.29 7.94
N ALA A 34 8.13 6.09 8.80
CA ALA A 34 9.07 4.97 8.65
C ALA A 34 8.40 3.61 8.89
N GLN A 35 7.50 3.52 9.88
CA GLN A 35 6.74 2.31 10.13
C GLN A 35 5.78 2.00 8.97
N LEU A 36 5.07 3.02 8.46
CA LEU A 36 4.18 2.88 7.31
C LEU A 36 4.94 2.46 6.04
N LEU A 37 6.14 3.00 5.81
CA LEU A 37 7.02 2.57 4.72
C LEU A 37 7.37 1.09 4.86
N HIS A 38 7.81 0.66 6.03
CA HIS A 38 8.17 -0.73 6.26
C HIS A 38 6.98 -1.69 6.10
N GLU A 39 5.83 -1.35 6.69
CA GLU A 39 4.60 -2.16 6.63
C GLU A 39 4.08 -2.28 5.19
N SER A 40 3.97 -1.17 4.47
CA SER A 40 3.50 -1.19 3.08
C SER A 40 4.45 -1.91 2.13
N ALA A 41 5.76 -1.76 2.30
CA ALA A 41 6.76 -2.45 1.49
C ALA A 41 6.78 -3.96 1.78
N SER A 42 6.65 -4.36 3.05
CA SER A 42 6.58 -5.77 3.45
C SER A 42 5.30 -6.43 2.94
N LEU A 43 4.15 -5.78 3.11
CA LEU A 43 2.90 -6.27 2.52
C LEU A 43 3.00 -6.35 1.00
N GLY A 44 3.59 -5.34 0.34
CA GLY A 44 3.79 -5.32 -1.11
C GLY A 44 4.58 -6.54 -1.60
N ALA A 45 5.66 -6.89 -0.89
CA ALA A 45 6.42 -8.09 -1.20
C ALA A 45 5.60 -9.37 -0.96
N GLY A 46 4.85 -9.45 0.14
CA GLY A 46 3.96 -10.59 0.42
C GLY A 46 2.91 -10.81 -0.68
N LEU A 47 2.26 -9.73 -1.12
CA LEU A 47 1.28 -9.76 -2.22
C LEU A 47 1.93 -10.15 -3.55
N HIS A 48 3.12 -9.63 -3.83
CA HIS A 48 3.88 -9.97 -5.04
C HIS A 48 4.20 -11.47 -5.11
N HIS A 49 4.59 -12.09 -3.98
CA HIS A 49 4.80 -13.55 -3.93
C HIS A 49 3.54 -14.37 -4.25
N MET A 50 2.34 -13.79 -4.11
CA MET A 50 1.07 -14.42 -4.47
C MET A 50 0.70 -14.26 -5.95
N GLY A 51 1.57 -13.65 -6.76
CA GLY A 51 1.36 -13.42 -8.19
C GLY A 51 0.63 -12.10 -8.51
N ILE A 52 0.57 -11.17 -7.56
CA ILE A 52 0.10 -9.81 -7.84
C ILE A 52 1.28 -9.03 -8.42
N GLU A 53 1.15 -8.60 -9.68
CA GLU A 53 2.20 -7.92 -10.44
C GLU A 53 1.66 -6.59 -10.98
N VAL A 54 2.50 -5.88 -11.74
CA VAL A 54 2.12 -4.63 -12.42
C VAL A 54 0.87 -4.88 -13.29
N GLY A 55 -0.16 -4.07 -13.10
CA GLY A 55 -1.42 -4.17 -13.84
C GLY A 55 -2.42 -5.21 -13.30
N THR A 56 -2.02 -6.05 -12.33
CA THR A 56 -2.95 -6.99 -11.70
C THR A 56 -4.09 -6.23 -11.01
N ARG A 57 -5.33 -6.61 -11.31
CA ARG A 57 -6.52 -6.02 -10.71
C ARG A 57 -6.75 -6.61 -9.32
N VAL A 58 -7.02 -5.75 -8.34
CA VAL A 58 -7.23 -6.17 -6.94
C VAL A 58 -8.43 -5.42 -6.36
N VAL A 59 -9.36 -6.14 -5.75
CA VAL A 59 -10.42 -5.54 -4.93
C VAL A 59 -9.86 -5.27 -3.53
N VAL A 60 -10.10 -4.08 -3.00
CA VAL A 60 -9.75 -3.73 -1.62
C VAL A 60 -11.00 -3.25 -0.90
N ASP A 61 -11.45 -4.02 0.09
CA ASP A 61 -12.60 -3.68 0.93
C ASP A 61 -12.26 -3.95 2.40
N LEU A 62 -11.60 -2.96 3.00
CA LEU A 62 -11.08 -3.02 4.36
C LEU A 62 -11.77 -1.96 5.22
N PRO A 63 -12.48 -2.34 6.29
CA PRO A 63 -13.24 -1.40 7.11
C PRO A 63 -12.35 -0.52 7.98
N ALA A 64 -11.17 -1.01 8.36
CA ALA A 64 -10.21 -0.26 9.15
C ALA A 64 -9.38 0.66 8.24
N ARG A 65 -9.41 1.97 8.52
CA ARG A 65 -8.70 3.00 7.76
C ARG A 65 -7.22 2.71 7.63
N ARG A 66 -6.56 2.32 8.73
CA ARG A 66 -5.14 1.94 8.75
C ARG A 66 -4.83 0.80 7.78
N ASP A 67 -5.60 -0.27 7.84
CA ASP A 67 -5.37 -1.46 7.02
C ASP A 67 -5.58 -1.12 5.52
N LEU A 68 -6.59 -0.28 5.21
CA LEU A 68 -6.80 0.27 3.87
C LEU A 68 -5.59 1.09 3.38
N VAL A 69 -5.07 2.00 4.21
CA VAL A 69 -3.91 2.83 3.84
C VAL A 69 -2.69 1.95 3.53
N VAL A 70 -2.37 0.98 4.39
CA VAL A 70 -1.23 0.08 4.15
C VAL A 70 -1.41 -0.72 2.85
N ALA A 71 -2.62 -1.23 2.61
CA ALA A 71 -2.95 -1.98 1.39
C ALA A 71 -2.79 -1.14 0.12
N VAL A 72 -3.34 0.08 0.10
CA VAL A 72 -3.27 0.99 -1.05
C VAL A 72 -1.82 1.30 -1.40
N LEU A 73 -0.98 1.58 -0.40
CA LEU A 73 0.43 1.88 -0.61
C LEU A 73 1.21 0.64 -1.06
N ALA A 74 0.89 -0.54 -0.54
CA ALA A 74 1.47 -1.81 -1.00
C ALA A 74 1.15 -2.10 -2.47
N LEU A 75 -0.12 -1.91 -2.89
CA LEU A 75 -0.51 -2.06 -4.30
C LEU A 75 0.19 -1.04 -5.20
N ALA A 76 0.34 0.20 -4.73
CA ALA A 76 1.09 1.25 -5.44
C ALA A 76 2.57 0.88 -5.65
N ARG A 77 3.22 0.22 -4.68
CA ARG A 77 4.60 -0.28 -4.81
C ARG A 77 4.74 -1.37 -5.87
N ILE A 78 3.72 -2.21 -6.03
CA ILE A 78 3.70 -3.29 -7.03
C ILE A 78 3.32 -2.75 -8.42
N GLY A 79 2.57 -1.65 -8.48
CA GLY A 79 1.90 -1.20 -9.72
C GLY A 79 0.60 -1.94 -10.00
N ALA A 80 0.00 -2.54 -8.96
CA ALA A 80 -1.30 -3.20 -9.05
C ALA A 80 -2.43 -2.17 -9.14
N VAL A 81 -3.57 -2.58 -9.70
CA VAL A 81 -4.67 -1.69 -10.10
C VAL A 81 -5.91 -1.98 -9.23
N PRO A 82 -6.39 -1.01 -8.45
CA PRO A 82 -7.67 -1.13 -7.74
C PRO A 82 -8.83 -1.39 -8.70
N ALA A 83 -9.76 -2.26 -8.31
CA ALA A 83 -10.90 -2.64 -9.12
C ALA A 83 -12.13 -2.97 -8.27
N ASP A 84 -13.33 -2.77 -8.83
CA ASP A 84 -14.59 -3.20 -8.20
C ASP A 84 -14.78 -4.72 -8.24
N THR A 85 -14.13 -5.38 -9.19
CA THR A 85 -14.13 -6.84 -9.34
C THR A 85 -12.79 -7.34 -9.87
N ALA A 86 -12.29 -8.40 -9.25
CA ALA A 86 -11.06 -9.10 -9.62
C ALA A 86 -10.97 -10.45 -8.89
N ASP A 87 -10.09 -11.32 -9.38
CA ASP A 87 -9.81 -12.61 -8.74
C ASP A 87 -9.05 -12.46 -7.41
N PHE A 88 -8.21 -11.42 -7.30
CA PHE A 88 -7.53 -11.05 -6.06
C PHE A 88 -8.38 -10.06 -5.28
N ARG A 89 -8.67 -10.38 -4.02
CA ARG A 89 -9.49 -9.54 -3.15
C ARG A 89 -8.89 -9.49 -1.75
N LEU A 90 -8.57 -8.30 -1.27
CA LEU A 90 -8.09 -8.06 0.09
C LEU A 90 -9.24 -7.48 0.90
N VAL A 91 -9.88 -8.32 1.72
CA VAL A 91 -11.14 -7.97 2.38
C VAL A 91 -11.19 -8.45 3.83
N GLY A 92 -12.15 -7.92 4.59
CA GLY A 92 -12.48 -8.39 5.93
C GLY A 92 -11.73 -7.68 7.07
N SER A 93 -12.01 -8.13 8.30
CA SER A 93 -11.41 -7.62 9.53
C SER A 93 -11.29 -8.77 10.54
N PRO A 94 -10.08 -9.35 10.76
CA PRO A 94 -8.79 -8.94 10.19
C PRO A 94 -8.70 -9.19 8.67
N PRO A 95 -7.84 -8.44 7.94
CA PRO A 95 -7.73 -8.59 6.49
C PRO A 95 -7.23 -9.97 6.04
N VAL A 96 -7.82 -10.48 4.96
CA VAL A 96 -7.43 -11.72 4.28
C VAL A 96 -7.35 -11.47 2.78
N LEU A 97 -6.28 -11.97 2.15
CA LEU A 97 -6.19 -12.05 0.70
C LEU A 97 -6.90 -13.31 0.24
N HIS A 98 -7.95 -13.16 -0.55
CA HIS A 98 -8.54 -14.22 -1.35
C HIS A 98 -7.89 -14.18 -2.72
N ALA A 99 -7.15 -15.24 -3.06
CA ALA A 99 -6.53 -15.47 -4.36
C ALA A 99 -7.24 -16.65 -5.06
N PRO A 100 -7.07 -16.84 -6.38
CA PRO A 100 -7.75 -17.91 -7.13
C PRO A 100 -7.64 -19.32 -6.53
N ALA A 101 -6.49 -19.63 -5.92
CA ALA A 101 -6.15 -20.97 -5.44
C ALA A 101 -6.08 -21.09 -3.92
N THR A 102 -6.14 -19.98 -3.17
CA THR A 102 -5.87 -20.00 -1.73
C THR A 102 -6.36 -18.72 -1.03
N GLU A 103 -6.44 -18.78 0.29
CA GLU A 103 -6.66 -17.64 1.15
C GLU A 103 -5.46 -17.47 2.09
N VAL A 104 -4.94 -16.24 2.19
CA VAL A 104 -3.74 -15.95 2.96
C VAL A 104 -4.03 -14.79 3.91
N THR A 105 -3.75 -14.98 5.19
CA THR A 105 -3.95 -13.95 6.20
C THR A 105 -2.92 -12.83 6.05
N TRP A 106 -3.28 -11.63 6.50
CA TRP A 106 -2.37 -10.48 6.52
C TRP A 106 -1.04 -10.77 7.21
N GLU A 107 -1.06 -11.47 8.35
CA GLU A 107 0.15 -11.83 9.11
C GLU A 107 1.12 -12.69 8.29
N VAL A 108 0.58 -13.63 7.48
CA VAL A 108 1.40 -14.50 6.63
C VAL A 108 2.01 -13.70 5.48
N LEU A 109 1.24 -12.81 4.84
CA LEU A 109 1.74 -11.93 3.79
C LEU A 109 2.86 -11.02 4.30
N ASP A 110 2.62 -10.36 5.43
CA ASP A 110 3.59 -9.47 6.07
C ASP A 110 4.87 -10.23 6.44
N ARG A 111 4.75 -11.40 7.08
CA ARG A 111 5.92 -12.24 7.43
C ARG A 111 6.71 -12.66 6.19
N ALA A 112 6.03 -13.01 5.10
CA ALA A 112 6.69 -13.42 3.86
C ALA A 112 7.48 -12.28 3.21
N GLY A 113 6.96 -11.04 3.26
CA GLY A 113 7.59 -9.89 2.63
C GLY A 113 8.59 -9.12 3.49
N ARG A 114 8.67 -9.38 4.80
CA ARG A 114 9.62 -8.69 5.70
C ARG A 114 11.10 -8.92 5.38
N VAL A 115 11.44 -10.04 4.74
CA VAL A 115 12.85 -10.38 4.43
C VAL A 115 13.37 -9.51 3.29
N GLU A 116 12.54 -9.28 2.27
CA GLU A 116 12.87 -8.47 1.10
C GLU A 116 11.67 -7.56 0.78
N PRO A 117 11.55 -6.41 1.47
CA PRO A 117 10.44 -5.48 1.24
C PRO A 117 10.46 -4.93 -0.18
N HIS A 118 9.29 -4.80 -0.79
CA HIS A 118 9.17 -4.37 -2.18
C HIS A 118 9.51 -2.88 -2.31
N PRO A 119 10.53 -2.49 -3.10
CA PRO A 119 10.90 -1.09 -3.25
C PRO A 119 9.83 -0.33 -4.04
N ALA A 120 9.83 1.00 -3.92
CA ALA A 120 9.10 1.85 -4.86
C ALA A 120 9.69 1.67 -6.29
N PRO A 121 8.84 1.59 -7.33
CA PRO A 121 9.33 1.54 -8.71
C PRO A 121 9.99 2.85 -9.11
N ALA A 122 10.89 2.82 -10.08
CA ALA A 122 11.60 4.01 -10.55
C ALA A 122 10.67 5.04 -11.22
N SER A 123 9.60 4.56 -11.88
CA SER A 123 8.58 5.35 -12.54
C SER A 123 7.28 4.54 -12.63
N ASP A 124 6.14 5.24 -12.74
CA ASP A 124 4.86 4.57 -12.97
C ASP A 124 4.55 4.39 -14.46
N PRO A 125 3.72 3.40 -14.84
CA PRO A 125 3.11 3.34 -16.16
C PRO A 125 2.25 4.57 -16.46
N ASP A 126 2.11 4.91 -17.74
CA ASP A 126 1.27 6.03 -18.18
C ASP A 126 -0.17 5.91 -17.66
N GLY A 127 -0.69 6.99 -17.06
CA GLY A 127 -2.05 7.06 -16.50
C GLY A 127 -2.27 6.32 -15.17
N TYR A 128 -1.25 5.62 -14.64
CA TYR A 128 -1.37 4.91 -13.36
C TYR A 128 -1.64 5.84 -12.19
N GLU A 129 -0.97 6.99 -12.15
CA GLU A 129 -1.17 8.00 -11.11
C GLU A 129 -2.61 8.54 -11.10
N ASP A 130 -3.15 8.88 -12.26
CA ASP A 130 -4.53 9.35 -12.39
C ASP A 130 -5.53 8.30 -11.90
N LEU A 131 -5.29 7.02 -12.23
CA LEU A 131 -6.10 5.91 -11.76
C LEU A 131 -6.07 5.80 -10.23
N MET A 132 -4.88 5.81 -9.63
CA MET A 132 -4.72 5.69 -8.17
C MET A 132 -5.33 6.89 -7.43
N ARG A 133 -5.18 8.10 -7.97
CA ARG A 133 -5.78 9.31 -7.39
C ARG A 133 -7.30 9.34 -7.55
N ALA A 134 -7.85 8.77 -8.62
CA ALA A 134 -9.30 8.62 -8.76
C ALA A 134 -9.88 7.67 -7.69
N ALA A 135 -9.16 6.60 -7.34
CA ALA A 135 -9.59 5.63 -6.33
C ALA A 135 -9.34 6.09 -4.89
N TYR A 136 -8.16 6.65 -4.60
CA TYR A 136 -7.67 6.89 -3.23
C TYR A 136 -7.02 8.26 -3.04
N GLY A 137 -7.46 9.27 -3.81
CA GLY A 137 -6.83 10.59 -3.86
C GLY A 137 -6.66 11.28 -2.51
N GLU A 138 -7.59 11.09 -1.57
CA GLU A 138 -7.50 11.71 -0.24
C GLU A 138 -6.39 11.09 0.63
N ILE A 139 -6.22 9.76 0.62
CA ILE A 139 -5.10 9.06 1.29
C ILE A 139 -3.77 9.55 0.70
N LEU A 140 -3.67 9.53 -0.63
CA LEU A 140 -2.43 9.86 -1.34
C LEU A 140 -2.05 11.33 -1.15
N ALA A 141 -2.99 12.25 -1.32
CA ALA A 141 -2.75 13.69 -1.15
C ALA A 141 -2.37 14.05 0.29
N THR A 142 -3.00 13.40 1.28
CA THR A 142 -2.68 13.62 2.69
C THR A 142 -1.23 13.23 2.98
N LEU A 143 -0.82 12.01 2.61
CA LEU A 143 0.54 11.54 2.89
C LEU A 143 1.60 12.28 2.07
N GLU A 144 1.31 12.63 0.82
CA GLU A 144 2.21 13.43 -0.04
C GLU A 144 2.45 14.84 0.50
N ALA A 145 1.42 15.46 1.10
CA ALA A 145 1.55 16.72 1.83
C ALA A 145 2.19 16.57 3.22
N GLY A 146 2.50 15.33 3.62
CA GLY A 146 3.02 15.00 4.93
C GLY A 146 1.99 15.08 6.07
N GLY A 147 0.71 15.02 5.76
CA GLY A 147 -0.35 14.98 6.77
C GLY A 147 -0.43 13.65 7.53
N THR A 148 -1.21 13.67 8.60
CA THR A 148 -1.61 12.47 9.35
C THR A 148 -3.01 12.04 8.91
N ILE A 149 -3.18 10.75 8.62
CA ILE A 149 -4.50 10.14 8.40
C ILE A 149 -5.10 9.76 9.76
N ALA A 150 -6.35 10.17 9.99
CA ALA A 150 -7.14 9.85 11.19
C ALA A 150 -8.34 8.95 10.87
#